data_AF-A0A536IK23-F1
#
_entry.id   AF-A0A536IK23-F1
#
_cell.length_a   1.000
_cell.length_b   1.000
_cell.length_c   1.000
_cell.angle_alpha   90.00
_cell.angle_beta   90.00
_cell.angle_gamma   90.00
#
_symmetry.space_group_name_H-M   'P 1'
#
loop_
_entity.id
_entity.type
_entity.pdbx_description
1 polymer ?
#
loop_
_entity_poly.entity_id
_entity_poly.type
_entity_poly.pdbx_seq_one_letter_code
_entity_poly.pdbx_strand_id
1 'polypeptide(L)'
;YKVTIDPGMLRYLDLGTSTGRSPNENYSRELMELFTMGVGTFTEDDVRAGAKALAGWREPVTQAMYDAAVKRAMEQGRPVPRNLQPDPGKTGVFEQQRAYVGPVTFLGDTRQWGTTSVLEKILKQNSVAPFIVTKVAREFVNQDPDPAYVKRLAETFRKTKYDVKTLMRDVFTSPEFLSPPSYRALVKSPTELMIHTTKALGLGQQPQLTRGLAVAGNGMGQALFDPPEVGGWPSNASWISSNNVLERVNFAQATLTALPTIPAFGKAYVTHLDGVVSPATAQLLNSSPDDATRWLILLASPEFQLK
;
A
#
# COMPACT_ATOMS: atom_id res chain seq x y z
N TYR A 1 1.08 -9.56 13.65
CA TYR A 1 0.70 -10.99 13.74
C TYR A 1 -0.24 -11.40 12.63
N LYS A 2 -1.46 -10.86 12.54
CA LYS A 2 -2.45 -11.27 11.51
C LYS A 2 -1.89 -11.21 10.08
N VAL A 3 -1.19 -10.14 9.72
CA VAL A 3 -0.53 -10.00 8.40
C VAL A 3 0.51 -11.10 8.15
N THR A 4 1.30 -11.48 9.17
CA THR A 4 2.32 -12.54 9.05
C THR A 4 1.74 -13.88 8.66
N ILE A 5 0.55 -14.20 9.17
CA ILE A 5 -0.12 -15.49 8.93
C ILE A 5 -1.18 -15.39 7.83
N ASP A 6 -1.25 -14.27 7.11
CA ASP A 6 -2.16 -14.13 5.98
C ASP A 6 -1.67 -15.03 4.82
N PRO A 7 -2.51 -15.87 4.21
CA PRO A 7 -2.07 -16.76 3.13
C PRO A 7 -1.45 -16.02 1.93
N GLY A 8 -1.93 -14.81 1.63
CA GLY A 8 -1.36 -13.95 0.60
C GLY A 8 0.08 -13.57 0.95
N MET A 9 0.33 -13.16 2.19
CA MET A 9 1.69 -12.85 2.67
C MET A 9 2.60 -14.07 2.75
N LEU A 10 2.07 -15.22 3.19
CA LEU A 10 2.81 -16.47 3.23
C LEU A 10 3.32 -16.88 1.85
N ARG A 11 2.50 -16.68 0.81
CA ARG A 11 2.87 -16.94 -0.57
C ARG A 11 3.78 -15.85 -1.12
N TYR A 12 3.42 -14.59 -0.93
CA TYR A 12 4.09 -13.45 -1.56
C TYR A 12 5.55 -13.31 -1.14
N LEU A 13 5.86 -13.63 0.13
CA LEU A 13 7.20 -13.51 0.71
C LEU A 13 7.78 -14.84 1.17
N ASP A 14 7.32 -15.94 0.58
CA ASP A 14 7.83 -17.30 0.77
C ASP A 14 7.86 -17.82 2.22
N LEU A 15 7.17 -17.17 3.16
CA LEU A 15 7.10 -17.66 4.53
C LEU A 15 6.38 -19.02 4.60
N GLY A 16 5.45 -19.27 3.68
CA GLY A 16 4.74 -20.55 3.55
C GLY A 16 5.63 -21.73 3.18
N THR A 17 6.81 -21.50 2.58
CA THR A 17 7.79 -22.53 2.23
C THR A 17 8.99 -22.55 3.18
N SER A 18 9.18 -21.51 3.99
CA SER A 18 10.24 -21.41 4.99
C SER A 18 10.13 -22.46 6.09
N THR A 19 11.20 -23.23 6.31
CA THR A 19 11.29 -24.26 7.36
C THR A 19 12.54 -24.08 8.21
N GLY A 20 12.57 -24.63 9.43
CA GLY A 20 13.74 -24.60 10.28
C GLY A 20 14.98 -25.27 9.66
N ARG A 21 14.78 -26.21 8.71
CA ARG A 21 15.87 -26.86 7.97
C ARG A 21 16.34 -26.07 6.76
N SER A 22 15.44 -25.34 6.12
CA SER A 22 15.72 -24.48 4.97
C SER A 22 14.96 -23.16 5.15
N PRO A 23 15.46 -22.26 6.01
CA PRO A 23 14.81 -20.98 6.25
C PRO A 23 14.87 -20.11 4.99
N ASN A 24 13.76 -19.46 4.66
CA ASN A 24 13.72 -18.43 3.62
C ASN A 24 13.77 -17.04 4.28
N GLU A 25 14.75 -16.23 3.86
CA GLU A 25 15.02 -14.90 4.42
C GLU A 25 14.06 -13.82 3.95
N ASN A 26 13.35 -14.03 2.84
CA ASN A 26 12.54 -13.02 2.16
C ASN A 26 11.59 -12.32 3.14
N TYR A 27 10.63 -13.03 3.74
CA TYR A 27 9.72 -12.43 4.72
C TYR A 27 10.42 -11.74 5.90
N SER A 28 11.51 -12.30 6.42
CA SER A 28 12.23 -11.71 7.55
C SER A 28 12.90 -10.38 7.16
N ARG A 29 13.50 -10.34 5.98
CA ARG A 29 14.12 -9.14 5.41
C ARG A 29 13.09 -8.06 5.19
N GLU A 30 12.03 -8.36 4.43
CA GLU A 30 11.00 -7.37 4.08
C GLU A 30 10.23 -6.86 5.31
N LEU A 31 9.99 -7.73 6.29
CA LEU A 31 9.39 -7.34 7.56
C LEU A 31 10.21 -6.28 8.28
N MET A 32 11.54 -6.47 8.38
CA MET A 32 12.42 -5.53 9.05
C MET A 32 12.71 -4.31 8.18
N GLU A 33 12.98 -4.49 6.90
CA GLU A 33 13.43 -3.45 5.98
C GLU A 33 12.29 -2.54 5.51
N LEU A 34 11.24 -3.10 4.93
CA LEU A 34 10.22 -2.31 4.24
C LEU A 34 9.00 -2.01 5.11
N PHE A 35 8.70 -2.86 6.09
CA PHE A 35 7.47 -2.77 6.87
C PHE A 35 7.64 -2.22 8.28
N THR A 36 8.82 -2.30 8.90
CA THR A 36 8.95 -1.92 10.31
C THR A 36 10.15 -1.04 10.66
N MET A 37 11.38 -1.46 10.43
CA MET A 37 12.58 -0.83 11.00
C MET A 37 13.32 0.07 10.01
N GLY A 38 13.22 -0.18 8.71
CA GLY A 38 14.00 0.53 7.70
C GLY A 38 15.39 -0.04 7.49
N VAL A 39 15.97 0.25 6.32
CA VAL A 39 17.31 -0.17 5.90
C VAL A 39 18.37 0.31 6.90
N GLY A 40 19.40 -0.52 7.15
CA GLY A 40 20.57 -0.13 7.93
C GLY A 40 20.38 -0.13 9.45
N THR A 41 19.26 -0.66 9.95
CA THR A 41 18.94 -0.71 11.39
C THR A 41 19.08 -2.10 12.02
N PHE A 42 19.46 -3.09 11.21
CA PHE A 42 19.68 -4.48 11.58
C PHE A 42 20.81 -5.06 10.71
N THR A 43 21.33 -6.22 11.08
CA THR A 43 22.39 -6.91 10.34
C THR A 43 21.85 -8.05 9.48
N GLU A 44 22.65 -8.52 8.54
CA GLU A 44 22.34 -9.71 7.76
C GLU A 44 22.13 -10.97 8.64
N ASP A 45 22.85 -11.06 9.76
CA ASP A 45 22.66 -12.16 10.71
C ASP A 45 21.31 -12.07 11.44
N ASP A 46 20.80 -10.85 11.69
CA ASP A 46 19.44 -10.67 12.20
C ASP A 46 18.39 -11.15 11.19
N VAL A 47 18.63 -10.97 9.88
CA VAL A 47 17.74 -11.50 8.83
C VAL A 47 17.71 -13.02 8.87
N ARG A 48 18.87 -13.68 8.90
CA ARG A 48 18.99 -15.14 9.01
C ARG A 48 18.35 -15.69 10.28
N ALA A 49 18.57 -15.01 11.40
CA ALA A 49 18.00 -15.40 12.68
C ALA A 49 16.48 -15.23 12.70
N GLY A 50 15.98 -14.11 12.18
CA GLY A 50 14.55 -13.86 12.03
C GLY A 50 13.88 -14.88 11.12
N ALA A 51 14.52 -15.26 10.00
CA ALA A 51 14.04 -16.29 9.08
C ALA A 51 13.85 -17.65 9.79
N LYS A 52 14.83 -18.07 10.60
CA LYS A 52 14.71 -19.27 11.44
C LYS A 52 13.59 -19.13 12.46
N ALA A 53 13.53 -17.99 13.14
CA ALA A 53 12.58 -17.73 14.22
C ALA A 53 11.11 -17.64 13.74
N LEU A 54 10.89 -17.26 12.48
CA LEU A 54 9.57 -17.14 11.84
C LEU A 54 9.16 -18.41 11.08
N ALA A 55 10.06 -19.35 10.82
CA ALA A 55 9.79 -20.55 10.05
C ALA A 55 8.74 -21.48 10.69
N GLY A 56 8.04 -22.26 9.85
CA GLY A 56 7.09 -23.27 10.30
C GLY A 56 5.63 -23.03 9.88
N TRP A 57 5.33 -21.91 9.21
CA TRP A 57 4.01 -21.64 8.65
C TRP A 57 3.84 -22.25 7.26
N ARG A 58 2.64 -22.72 6.92
CA ARG A 58 2.21 -22.99 5.53
C ARG A 58 0.89 -22.30 5.24
N GLU A 59 0.64 -22.13 3.96
CA GLU A 59 -0.71 -21.84 3.47
C GLU A 59 -1.72 -22.93 3.91
N PRO A 60 -2.96 -22.55 4.22
CA PRO A 60 -4.02 -23.52 4.50
C PRO A 60 -4.45 -24.24 3.21
N VAL A 61 -4.72 -25.54 3.33
CA VAL A 61 -5.39 -26.32 2.30
C VAL A 61 -6.88 -26.00 2.36
N THR A 62 -7.40 -25.32 1.34
CA THR A 62 -8.85 -25.05 1.27
C THR A 62 -9.63 -26.27 0.80
N GLN A 63 -10.93 -26.30 1.08
CA GLN A 63 -11.83 -27.35 0.55
C GLN A 63 -11.76 -27.44 -0.97
N ALA A 64 -11.77 -26.29 -1.66
CA ALA A 64 -11.69 -26.25 -3.11
C ALA A 64 -10.37 -26.83 -3.65
N MET A 65 -9.24 -26.62 -2.95
CA MET A 65 -7.95 -27.21 -3.31
C MET A 65 -7.96 -28.73 -3.12
N TYR A 66 -8.54 -29.20 -2.02
CA TYR A 66 -8.71 -30.64 -1.77
C TYR A 66 -9.58 -31.29 -2.85
N ASP A 67 -10.76 -30.73 -3.14
CA ASP A 67 -11.68 -31.25 -4.16
C ASP A 67 -11.02 -31.30 -5.54
N ALA A 68 -10.26 -30.26 -5.90
CA ALA A 68 -9.50 -30.22 -7.14
C ALA A 68 -8.39 -31.30 -7.19
N ALA A 69 -7.73 -31.58 -6.06
CA ALA A 69 -6.72 -32.63 -5.98
C ALA A 69 -7.33 -34.03 -6.09
N VAL A 70 -8.45 -34.27 -5.40
CA VAL A 70 -9.23 -35.52 -5.49
C VAL A 70 -9.68 -35.77 -6.92
N LYS A 71 -10.26 -34.76 -7.57
CA LYS A 71 -10.71 -34.84 -8.96
C LYS A 71 -9.56 -35.24 -9.89
N ARG A 72 -8.41 -34.56 -9.80
CA ARG A 72 -7.21 -34.90 -10.60
C ARG A 72 -6.70 -36.31 -10.34
N ALA A 73 -6.70 -36.77 -9.09
CA ALA A 73 -6.26 -38.12 -8.75
C ALA A 73 -7.16 -39.18 -9.40
N MET A 74 -8.48 -38.99 -9.33
CA MET A 74 -9.48 -39.86 -9.96
C MET A 74 -9.33 -39.89 -11.48
N GLU A 75 -9.18 -38.72 -12.13
CA GLU A 75 -8.96 -38.62 -13.58
C GLU A 75 -7.67 -39.31 -14.05
N GLN A 76 -6.65 -39.38 -13.19
CA GLN A 76 -5.37 -40.03 -13.47
C GLN A 76 -5.32 -41.52 -13.04
N GLY A 77 -6.42 -42.07 -12.51
CA GLY A 77 -6.44 -43.43 -11.96
C GLY A 77 -5.49 -43.62 -10.76
N ARG A 78 -5.17 -42.53 -10.04
CA ARG A 78 -4.27 -42.52 -8.88
C ARG A 78 -5.06 -42.47 -7.58
N PRO A 79 -4.58 -43.08 -6.49
CA PRO A 79 -5.20 -42.94 -5.19
C PRO A 79 -5.10 -41.49 -4.69
N VAL A 80 -6.17 -41.01 -4.05
CA VAL A 80 -6.16 -39.71 -3.36
C VAL A 80 -5.09 -39.72 -2.25
N PRO A 81 -4.29 -38.65 -2.10
CA PRO A 81 -3.32 -38.57 -1.01
C PRO A 81 -4.01 -38.67 0.37
N ARG A 82 -3.71 -39.73 1.14
CA ARG A 82 -4.34 -40.00 2.45
C ARG A 82 -4.15 -38.89 3.49
N ASN A 83 -3.05 -38.13 3.37
CA ASN A 83 -2.68 -37.09 4.33
C ASN A 83 -3.14 -35.69 3.89
N LEU A 84 -3.79 -35.56 2.74
CA LEU A 84 -4.34 -34.28 2.30
C LEU A 84 -5.73 -34.12 2.94
N GLN A 85 -5.87 -33.16 3.84
CA GLN A 85 -7.15 -32.79 4.42
C GLN A 85 -7.30 -31.27 4.36
N PRO A 86 -8.53 -30.76 4.14
CA PRO A 86 -8.80 -29.34 4.27
C PRO A 86 -8.51 -28.86 5.70
N ASP A 87 -7.85 -27.72 5.82
CA ASP A 87 -7.67 -27.06 7.11
C ASP A 87 -8.95 -26.29 7.51
N PRO A 88 -9.27 -26.22 8.81
CA PRO A 88 -10.48 -25.55 9.28
C PRO A 88 -10.41 -24.01 9.20
N GLY A 89 -9.20 -23.45 9.06
CA GLY A 89 -8.95 -22.01 9.07
C GLY A 89 -8.69 -21.42 7.69
N LYS A 90 -8.93 -20.10 7.57
CA LYS A 90 -8.56 -19.31 6.37
C LYS A 90 -7.20 -18.63 6.49
N THR A 91 -6.49 -18.82 7.59
CA THR A 91 -5.15 -18.25 7.83
C THR A 91 -4.10 -19.34 7.73
N GLY A 92 -2.83 -18.93 7.76
CA GLY A 92 -1.68 -19.81 7.89
C GLY A 92 -1.83 -20.85 8.98
N VAL A 93 -1.29 -22.04 8.72
CA VAL A 93 -1.22 -23.15 9.67
C VAL A 93 0.21 -23.30 10.13
N PHE A 94 0.42 -23.28 11.44
CA PHE A 94 1.73 -23.50 12.04
C PHE A 94 1.96 -24.99 12.27
N GLU A 95 3.09 -25.49 11.79
CA GLU A 95 3.49 -26.89 11.95
C GLU A 95 4.81 -26.97 12.72
N GLN A 96 4.74 -27.48 13.95
CA GLN A 96 5.89 -27.58 14.85
C GLN A 96 7.06 -28.34 14.21
N GLN A 97 6.79 -29.37 13.40
CA GLN A 97 7.83 -30.17 12.73
C GLN A 97 8.59 -29.40 11.63
N ARG A 98 7.99 -28.30 11.12
CA ARG A 98 8.61 -27.41 10.14
C ARG A 98 9.29 -26.21 10.79
N ALA A 99 9.00 -25.93 12.06
CA ALA A 99 9.59 -24.82 12.80
C ALA A 99 11.06 -25.08 13.12
N TYR A 100 11.83 -24.01 13.33
CA TYR A 100 13.17 -24.13 13.89
C TYR A 100 13.12 -24.46 15.39
N VAL A 101 13.93 -25.41 15.82
CA VAL A 101 14.08 -25.80 17.24
C VAL A 101 15.51 -25.54 17.66
N GLY A 102 15.67 -24.72 18.68
CA GLY A 102 16.94 -24.26 19.22
C GLY A 102 16.97 -22.76 19.47
N PRO A 103 17.88 -22.28 20.33
CA PRO A 103 18.08 -20.86 20.51
C PRO A 103 18.69 -20.21 19.26
N VAL A 104 18.24 -19.01 18.91
CA VAL A 104 18.92 -18.13 17.94
C VAL A 104 19.08 -16.73 18.51
N THR A 105 20.20 -16.09 18.17
CA THR A 105 20.45 -14.68 18.49
C THR A 105 19.74 -13.81 17.47
N PHE A 106 18.69 -13.10 17.89
CA PHE A 106 17.93 -12.20 17.03
C PHE A 106 17.84 -10.81 17.68
N LEU A 107 18.33 -9.78 16.99
CA LEU A 107 18.38 -8.39 17.46
C LEU A 107 19.02 -8.30 18.86
N GLY A 108 20.15 -9.02 19.02
CA GLY A 108 20.96 -9.06 20.24
C GLY A 108 20.41 -9.89 21.41
N ASP A 109 19.31 -10.64 21.22
CA ASP A 109 18.73 -11.51 22.27
C ASP A 109 18.74 -12.97 21.82
N THR A 110 19.17 -13.88 22.70
CA THR A 110 19.37 -15.31 22.40
C THR A 110 18.38 -16.17 23.15
N ARG A 111 17.46 -16.82 22.44
CA ARG A 111 16.47 -17.74 23.02
C ARG A 111 15.78 -18.56 21.93
N GLN A 112 14.95 -19.52 22.33
CA GLN A 112 13.94 -20.08 21.43
C GLN A 112 12.91 -19.00 21.11
N TRP A 113 12.72 -18.73 19.84
CA TRP A 113 11.74 -17.74 19.38
C TRP A 113 10.47 -18.41 18.88
N GLY A 114 9.37 -17.66 18.98
CA GLY A 114 8.14 -17.90 18.24
C GLY A 114 7.65 -16.62 17.57
N THR A 115 6.77 -16.75 16.58
CA THR A 115 6.28 -15.66 15.72
C THR A 115 5.92 -14.39 16.48
N THR A 116 5.08 -14.47 17.52
CA THR A 116 4.66 -13.30 18.30
C THR A 116 5.84 -12.61 18.97
N SER A 117 6.74 -13.38 19.58
CA SER A 117 7.90 -12.84 20.30
C SER A 117 8.90 -12.15 19.37
N VAL A 118 9.04 -12.62 18.12
CA VAL A 118 9.84 -11.95 17.07
C VAL A 118 9.24 -10.58 16.75
N LEU A 119 7.93 -10.54 16.48
CA LEU A 119 7.22 -9.29 16.18
C LEU A 119 7.32 -8.29 17.34
N GLU A 120 7.17 -8.74 18.58
CA GLU A 120 7.34 -7.89 19.76
C GLU A 120 8.77 -7.35 19.89
N LYS A 121 9.79 -8.16 19.57
CA LYS A 121 11.20 -7.74 19.59
C LYS A 121 11.49 -6.70 18.52
N ILE A 122 10.92 -6.86 17.32
CA ILE A 122 10.99 -5.86 16.24
C ILE A 122 10.32 -4.56 16.71
N LEU A 123 9.08 -4.61 17.20
CA LEU A 123 8.35 -3.42 17.66
C LEU A 123 9.00 -2.72 18.87
N LYS A 124 9.93 -3.37 19.57
CA LYS A 124 10.75 -2.75 20.62
C LYS A 124 11.95 -1.97 20.08
N GLN A 125 12.33 -2.12 18.82
CA GLN A 125 13.45 -1.37 18.25
C GLN A 125 13.11 0.12 18.13
N ASN A 126 14.08 0.99 18.38
CA ASN A 126 13.87 2.44 18.40
C ASN A 126 13.57 3.01 17.01
N SER A 127 14.01 2.34 15.95
CA SER A 127 13.80 2.75 14.56
C SER A 127 12.35 2.60 14.09
N VAL A 128 11.56 1.72 14.70
CA VAL A 128 10.24 1.35 14.16
C VAL A 128 9.25 2.50 14.13
N ALA A 129 9.09 3.21 15.25
CA ALA A 129 8.13 4.30 15.30
C ALA A 129 8.51 5.45 14.34
N PRO A 130 9.76 5.97 14.32
CA PRO A 130 10.18 6.95 13.32
C PRO A 130 9.99 6.48 11.88
N PHE A 131 10.30 5.22 11.57
CA PHE A 131 10.15 4.68 10.22
C PHE A 131 8.69 4.71 9.75
N ILE A 132 7.77 4.13 10.54
CA ILE A 132 6.35 4.08 10.17
C ILE A 132 5.76 5.49 10.10
N VAL A 133 6.07 6.34 11.08
CA VAL A 133 5.58 7.73 11.11
C VAL A 133 6.07 8.53 9.92
N THR A 134 7.33 8.36 9.51
CA THR A 134 7.86 9.03 8.31
C THR A 134 7.08 8.63 7.07
N LYS A 135 6.74 7.34 6.91
CA LYS A 135 5.91 6.88 5.79
C LYS A 135 4.51 7.51 5.81
N VAL A 136 3.87 7.58 6.98
CA VAL A 136 2.55 8.23 7.12
C VAL A 136 2.63 9.72 6.82
N ALA A 137 3.63 10.43 7.36
CA ALA A 137 3.82 11.86 7.10
C ALA A 137 4.07 12.14 5.61
N ARG A 138 4.85 11.28 4.93
CA ARG A 138 5.08 11.36 3.48
C ARG A 138 3.83 11.13 2.63
N GLU A 139 2.91 10.31 3.11
CA GLU A 139 1.66 10.01 2.40
C GLU A 139 0.63 11.14 2.53
N PHE A 140 0.61 11.84 3.67
CA PHE A 140 -0.49 12.75 4.01
C PHE A 140 -0.10 14.21 4.22
N VAL A 141 1.17 14.53 4.47
CA VAL A 141 1.59 15.88 4.92
C VAL A 141 2.46 16.57 3.88
N ASN A 142 3.64 16.02 3.58
CA ASN A 142 4.55 16.49 2.55
C ASN A 142 5.68 15.46 2.36
N GLN A 143 6.44 15.56 1.27
CA GLN A 143 7.49 14.60 0.92
C GLN A 143 8.67 14.56 1.90
N ASP A 144 8.97 15.69 2.52
CA ASP A 144 10.16 15.90 3.35
C ASP A 144 9.75 16.44 4.74
N PRO A 145 9.13 15.60 5.58
CA PRO A 145 8.61 16.04 6.87
C PRO A 145 9.75 16.43 7.82
N ASP A 146 9.53 17.47 8.61
CA ASP A 146 10.49 17.95 9.60
C ASP A 146 10.88 16.81 10.58
N PRO A 147 12.18 16.56 10.83
CA PRO A 147 12.61 15.53 11.78
C PRO A 147 12.04 15.68 13.20
N ALA A 148 11.82 16.91 13.68
CA ALA A 148 11.20 17.18 14.98
C ALA A 148 9.71 16.81 15.00
N TYR A 149 9.01 17.02 13.87
CA TYR A 149 7.63 16.58 13.69
C TYR A 149 7.53 15.05 13.73
N VAL A 150 8.38 14.36 12.95
CA VAL A 150 8.45 12.89 12.93
C VAL A 150 8.76 12.34 14.32
N LYS A 151 9.75 12.93 15.02
CA LYS A 151 10.13 12.52 16.37
C LYS A 151 8.94 12.60 17.33
N ARG A 152 8.22 13.73 17.35
CA ARG A 152 7.06 13.96 18.22
C ARG A 152 5.95 12.93 17.99
N LEU A 153 5.62 12.68 16.73
CA LEU A 153 4.63 11.66 16.37
C LEU A 153 5.10 10.25 16.73
N ALA A 154 6.37 9.92 16.52
CA ALA A 154 6.94 8.62 16.84
C ALA A 154 6.93 8.33 18.36
N GLU A 155 7.21 9.33 19.19
CA GLU A 155 7.12 9.23 20.65
C GLU A 155 5.70 8.88 21.09
N THR A 156 4.69 9.60 20.59
CA THR A 156 3.28 9.31 20.90
C THR A 156 2.87 7.94 20.37
N PHE A 157 3.20 7.62 19.12
CA PHE A 157 2.84 6.35 18.49
C PHE A 157 3.41 5.15 19.25
N ARG A 158 4.66 5.25 19.73
CA ARG A 158 5.26 4.22 20.58
C ARG A 158 4.60 4.15 21.95
N LYS A 159 4.33 5.30 22.59
CA LYS A 159 3.67 5.39 23.91
C LYS A 159 2.27 4.78 23.89
N THR A 160 1.52 4.94 22.80
CA THR A 160 0.18 4.34 22.62
C THR A 160 0.21 2.90 22.14
N LYS A 161 1.38 2.25 22.14
CA LYS A 161 1.59 0.86 21.68
C LYS A 161 1.17 0.68 20.21
N TYR A 162 1.61 1.59 19.36
CA TYR A 162 1.39 1.57 17.91
C TYR A 162 -0.11 1.70 17.52
N ASP A 163 -0.87 2.52 18.25
CA ASP A 163 -2.27 2.81 17.91
C ASP A 163 -2.36 3.73 16.68
N VAL A 164 -2.72 3.15 15.54
CA VAL A 164 -2.81 3.86 14.25
C VAL A 164 -3.87 4.97 14.32
N LYS A 165 -4.98 4.76 15.04
CA LYS A 165 -6.03 5.79 15.16
C LYS A 165 -5.49 7.06 15.81
N THR A 166 -4.69 6.92 16.86
CA THR A 166 -4.03 8.05 17.53
C THR A 166 -3.03 8.71 16.58
N LEU A 167 -2.18 7.94 15.89
CA LEU A 167 -1.23 8.49 14.92
C LEU A 167 -1.93 9.33 13.84
N MET A 168 -2.99 8.80 13.22
CA MET A 168 -3.72 9.53 12.18
C MET A 168 -4.40 10.78 12.73
N ARG A 169 -4.94 10.74 13.96
CA ARG A 169 -5.49 11.93 14.62
C ARG A 169 -4.41 12.99 14.82
N ASP A 170 -3.25 12.61 15.35
CA ASP A 170 -2.16 13.54 15.63
C ASP A 170 -1.64 14.15 14.32
N VAL A 171 -1.56 13.38 13.24
CA VAL A 171 -1.20 13.89 11.90
C VAL A 171 -2.22 14.92 11.42
N PHE A 172 -3.50 14.58 11.34
CA PHE A 172 -4.53 15.45 10.73
C PHE A 172 -4.93 16.65 11.61
N THR A 173 -4.55 16.66 12.88
CA THR A 173 -4.77 17.80 13.78
C THR A 173 -3.49 18.61 14.04
N SER A 174 -2.37 18.24 13.41
CA SER A 174 -1.10 18.93 13.58
C SER A 174 -1.05 20.28 12.85
N PRO A 175 -0.32 21.28 13.39
CA PRO A 175 -0.07 22.52 12.67
C PRO A 175 0.73 22.30 11.38
N GLU A 176 1.57 21.27 11.32
CA GLU A 176 2.33 20.91 10.12
C GLU A 176 1.39 20.50 8.97
N PHE A 177 0.34 19.73 9.24
CA PHE A 177 -0.63 19.31 8.21
C PHE A 177 -1.38 20.49 7.58
N LEU A 178 -1.71 21.52 8.35
CA LEU A 178 -2.41 22.72 7.88
C LEU A 178 -1.46 23.84 7.42
N SER A 179 -0.14 23.59 7.45
CA SER A 179 0.85 24.62 7.15
C SER A 179 0.86 24.96 5.65
N PRO A 180 1.18 26.22 5.27
CA PRO A 180 1.27 26.60 3.87
C PRO A 180 2.22 25.73 3.03
N PRO A 181 3.40 25.28 3.54
CA PRO A 181 4.27 24.36 2.80
C PRO A 181 3.69 22.96 2.56
N SER A 182 2.66 22.55 3.30
CA SER A 182 1.98 21.26 3.14
C SER A 182 0.73 21.33 2.28
N TYR A 183 0.16 22.52 2.08
CA TYR A 183 -1.02 22.68 1.23
C TYR A 183 -0.69 22.31 -0.22
N ARG A 184 -1.35 21.24 -0.73
CA ARG A 184 -1.12 20.71 -2.09
C ARG A 184 0.34 20.39 -2.39
N ALA A 185 1.07 19.93 -1.38
CA ALA A 185 2.49 19.61 -1.49
C ALA A 185 2.76 18.24 -2.14
N LEU A 186 1.73 17.40 -2.30
CA LEU A 186 1.86 16.03 -2.78
C LEU A 186 1.20 15.85 -4.14
N VAL A 187 1.81 15.06 -5.01
CA VAL A 187 1.22 14.62 -6.28
C VAL A 187 0.32 13.42 -6.04
N LYS A 188 -0.91 13.48 -6.55
CA LYS A 188 -1.85 12.36 -6.57
C LYS A 188 -1.25 11.17 -7.34
N SER A 189 -1.28 10.00 -6.72
CA SER A 189 -1.09 8.75 -7.46
C SER A 189 -2.13 8.62 -8.58
N PRO A 190 -1.88 7.81 -9.62
CA PRO A 190 -2.87 7.57 -10.66
C PRO A 190 -4.23 7.14 -10.11
N THR A 191 -4.27 6.28 -9.09
CA THR A 191 -5.51 5.84 -8.44
C THR A 191 -6.27 7.01 -7.82
N GLU A 192 -5.59 7.91 -7.11
CA GLU A 192 -6.22 9.09 -6.51
C GLU A 192 -6.75 10.05 -7.56
N LEU A 193 -6.00 10.24 -8.66
CA LEU A 193 -6.47 11.04 -9.79
C LEU A 193 -7.76 10.45 -10.37
N MET A 194 -7.77 9.15 -10.66
CA MET A 194 -8.93 8.46 -11.24
C MET A 194 -10.16 8.54 -10.31
N ILE A 195 -9.96 8.33 -9.00
CA ILE A 195 -11.04 8.45 -8.01
C ILE A 195 -11.53 9.90 -7.92
N HIS A 196 -10.63 10.89 -7.92
CA HIS A 196 -11.03 12.30 -7.85
C HIS A 196 -11.81 12.72 -9.11
N THR A 197 -11.37 12.30 -10.30
CA THR A 197 -12.09 12.53 -11.56
C THR A 197 -13.49 11.90 -11.52
N THR A 198 -13.60 10.66 -11.05
CA THR A 198 -14.90 9.96 -10.90
C THR A 198 -15.84 10.74 -9.99
N LYS A 199 -15.34 11.24 -8.86
CA LYS A 199 -16.11 12.05 -7.92
C LYS A 199 -16.51 13.39 -8.51
N ALA A 200 -15.59 14.08 -9.18
CA ALA A 200 -15.81 15.40 -9.75
C ALA A 200 -16.87 15.39 -10.84
N LEU A 201 -16.92 14.33 -11.65
CA LEU A 201 -17.89 14.14 -12.72
C LEU A 201 -19.19 13.45 -12.26
N GLY A 202 -19.34 13.14 -10.96
CA GLY A 202 -20.55 12.50 -10.42
C GLY A 202 -20.76 11.04 -10.87
N LEU A 203 -19.69 10.32 -11.19
CA LEU A 203 -19.74 8.99 -11.80
C LEU A 203 -19.78 7.83 -10.79
N GLY A 204 -19.80 8.13 -9.48
CA GLY A 204 -19.68 7.12 -8.42
C GLY A 204 -20.72 6.00 -8.47
N GLN A 205 -21.88 6.24 -9.10
CA GLN A 205 -22.97 5.29 -9.25
C GLN A 205 -23.06 4.68 -10.67
N GLN A 206 -22.00 4.76 -11.48
CA GLN A 206 -21.96 4.26 -12.86
C GLN A 206 -20.93 3.13 -13.03
N PRO A 207 -21.29 1.86 -12.71
CA PRO A 207 -20.33 0.75 -12.61
C PRO A 207 -19.53 0.46 -13.87
N GLN A 208 -20.13 0.68 -15.06
CA GLN A 208 -19.46 0.44 -16.34
C GLN A 208 -18.31 1.41 -16.59
N LEU A 209 -18.51 2.69 -16.23
CA LEU A 209 -17.46 3.69 -16.31
C LEU A 209 -16.37 3.42 -15.27
N THR A 210 -16.76 3.08 -14.03
CA THR A 210 -15.81 2.73 -12.96
C THR A 210 -14.86 1.58 -13.35
N ARG A 211 -15.34 0.59 -14.13
CA ARG A 211 -14.49 -0.50 -14.63
C ARG A 211 -13.46 -0.05 -15.67
N GLY A 212 -13.85 0.85 -16.58
CA GLY A 212 -12.93 1.44 -17.55
C GLY A 212 -11.85 2.31 -16.90
N LEU A 213 -12.22 3.04 -15.85
CA LEU A 213 -11.28 3.84 -15.07
C LEU A 213 -10.30 2.94 -14.30
N ALA A 214 -10.75 1.79 -13.76
CA ALA A 214 -9.89 0.89 -12.99
C ALA A 214 -8.69 0.32 -13.79
N VAL A 215 -8.78 0.24 -15.13
CA VAL A 215 -7.69 -0.27 -15.98
C VAL A 215 -6.81 0.84 -16.56
N ALA A 216 -7.26 2.10 -16.52
CA ALA A 216 -6.49 3.23 -17.03
C ALA A 216 -5.21 3.51 -16.22
N GLY A 217 -5.18 3.07 -14.95
CA GLY A 217 -3.99 3.17 -14.10
C GLY A 217 -2.74 2.53 -14.71
N ASN A 218 -2.89 1.49 -15.54
CA ASN A 218 -1.78 0.81 -16.21
C ASN A 218 -0.96 1.77 -17.09
N GLY A 219 -1.64 2.64 -17.87
CA GLY A 219 -0.97 3.62 -18.73
C GLY A 219 -0.25 4.72 -17.93
N MET A 220 -0.74 5.01 -16.72
CA MET A 220 -0.17 6.02 -15.82
C MET A 220 0.87 5.47 -14.84
N GLY A 221 1.24 4.18 -14.96
CA GLY A 221 2.28 3.55 -14.14
C GLY A 221 1.80 2.93 -12.82
N GLN A 222 0.49 2.78 -12.61
CA GLN A 222 -0.07 2.14 -11.41
C GLN A 222 -1.16 1.13 -11.78
N ALA A 223 -0.76 -0.12 -11.99
CA ALA A 223 -1.69 -1.25 -12.12
C ALA A 223 -2.24 -1.64 -10.75
N LEU A 224 -3.56 -1.62 -10.57
CA LEU A 224 -4.16 -1.97 -9.27
C LEU A 224 -3.87 -3.44 -8.91
N PHE A 225 -3.51 -3.65 -7.64
CA PHE A 225 -3.14 -4.96 -7.08
C PHE A 225 -1.85 -5.60 -7.64
N ASP A 226 -1.09 -4.86 -8.45
CA ASP A 226 0.15 -5.34 -9.06
C ASP A 226 1.29 -4.32 -8.84
N PRO A 227 1.79 -4.18 -7.60
CA PRO A 227 2.91 -3.29 -7.32
C PRO A 227 4.20 -3.82 -7.97
N PRO A 228 5.07 -2.93 -8.48
CA PRO A 228 6.29 -3.32 -9.18
C PRO A 228 7.30 -4.06 -8.28
N GLU A 229 7.26 -3.81 -6.97
CA GLU A 229 8.11 -4.44 -5.96
C GLU A 229 7.36 -4.56 -4.63
N VAL A 230 7.95 -5.29 -3.67
CA VAL A 230 7.39 -5.49 -2.32
C VAL A 230 7.17 -4.15 -1.59
N GLY A 231 8.02 -3.16 -1.87
CA GLY A 231 7.91 -1.80 -1.34
C GLY A 231 6.67 -1.03 -1.79
N GLY A 232 5.97 -1.52 -2.81
CA GLY A 232 4.79 -0.88 -3.39
C GLY A 232 5.14 -0.04 -4.62
N TRP A 233 4.34 1.00 -4.84
CA TRP A 233 4.57 1.97 -5.91
C TRP A 233 5.45 3.13 -5.45
N PRO A 234 6.11 3.84 -6.38
CA PRO A 234 6.80 5.07 -6.03
C PRO A 234 5.82 6.15 -5.54
N SER A 235 6.34 7.24 -4.97
CA SER A 235 5.51 8.32 -4.43
C SER A 235 5.82 9.69 -5.05
N ASN A 236 4.86 10.59 -4.88
CA ASN A 236 4.98 12.02 -5.17
C ASN A 236 5.54 12.34 -6.58
N ALA A 237 6.70 13.02 -6.68
CA ALA A 237 7.26 13.50 -7.94
C ALA A 237 7.49 12.41 -8.99
N SER A 238 7.70 11.16 -8.58
CA SER A 238 7.85 10.01 -9.49
C SER A 238 6.62 9.78 -10.38
N TRP A 239 5.47 10.33 -10.00
CA TRP A 239 4.25 10.27 -10.80
C TRP A 239 4.23 11.26 -11.97
N ILE A 240 5.18 12.19 -12.04
CA ILE A 240 5.28 13.23 -13.07
C ILE A 240 6.51 12.96 -13.95
N SER A 241 6.24 12.61 -15.21
CA SER A 241 7.22 12.51 -16.28
C SER A 241 6.56 12.99 -17.58
N SER A 242 7.33 13.25 -18.63
CA SER A 242 6.77 13.64 -19.94
C SER A 242 5.72 12.65 -20.43
N ASN A 243 5.92 11.35 -20.17
CA ASN A 243 4.97 10.30 -20.53
C ASN A 243 3.74 10.29 -19.59
N ASN A 244 3.96 10.30 -18.28
CA ASN A 244 2.86 10.14 -17.31
C ASN A 244 1.90 11.34 -17.33
N VAL A 245 2.40 12.56 -17.57
CA VAL A 245 1.54 13.74 -17.72
C VAL A 245 0.65 13.62 -18.95
N LEU A 246 1.20 13.16 -20.08
CA LEU A 246 0.40 12.94 -21.28
C LEU A 246 -0.70 11.90 -21.05
N GLU A 247 -0.37 10.78 -20.40
CA GLU A 247 -1.35 9.72 -20.08
C GLU A 247 -2.46 10.21 -19.13
N ARG A 248 -2.14 11.10 -18.18
CA ARG A 248 -3.13 11.73 -17.29
C ARG A 248 -4.08 12.66 -18.07
N VAL A 249 -3.57 13.41 -19.03
CA VAL A 249 -4.39 14.27 -19.91
C VAL A 249 -5.26 13.40 -20.84
N ASN A 250 -4.68 12.36 -21.44
CA ASN A 250 -5.41 11.39 -22.27
C ASN A 250 -6.55 10.73 -21.48
N PHE A 251 -6.28 10.36 -20.22
CA PHE A 251 -7.29 9.82 -19.32
C PHE A 251 -8.45 10.80 -19.09
N ALA A 252 -8.16 12.07 -18.80
CA ALA A 252 -9.19 13.09 -18.61
C ALA A 252 -10.03 13.28 -19.89
N GLN A 253 -9.37 13.39 -21.05
CA GLN A 253 -10.04 13.54 -22.34
C GLN A 253 -10.91 12.32 -22.67
N ALA A 254 -10.38 11.10 -22.54
CA ALA A 254 -11.11 9.87 -22.81
C ALA A 254 -12.32 9.71 -21.89
N THR A 255 -12.17 10.08 -20.61
CA THR A 255 -13.27 10.06 -19.64
C THR A 255 -14.39 10.99 -20.08
N LEU A 256 -14.08 12.24 -20.44
CA LEU A 256 -15.08 13.23 -20.88
C LEU A 256 -15.77 12.81 -22.18
N THR A 257 -15.00 12.31 -23.16
CA THR A 257 -15.55 11.82 -24.43
C THR A 257 -16.50 10.63 -24.25
N ALA A 258 -16.25 9.79 -23.24
CA ALA A 258 -17.09 8.63 -22.95
C ALA A 258 -18.41 8.99 -22.24
N LEU A 259 -18.55 10.22 -21.74
CA LEU A 259 -19.77 10.64 -21.05
C LEU A 259 -20.90 10.88 -22.05
N PRO A 260 -22.11 10.35 -21.79
CA PRO A 260 -23.28 10.66 -22.61
C PRO A 260 -23.68 12.14 -22.49
N THR A 261 -23.45 12.73 -21.31
CA THR A 261 -23.72 14.13 -21.01
C THR A 261 -22.61 14.68 -20.13
N ILE A 262 -22.02 15.80 -20.53
CA ILE A 262 -21.05 16.53 -19.72
C ILE A 262 -21.79 17.23 -18.56
N PRO A 263 -21.40 17.00 -17.29
CA PRO A 263 -21.98 17.73 -16.17
C PRO A 263 -21.72 19.23 -16.29
N ALA A 264 -22.66 20.05 -15.82
CA ALA A 264 -22.44 21.49 -15.79
C ALA A 264 -21.21 21.85 -14.94
N PHE A 265 -20.33 22.72 -15.43
CA PHE A 265 -19.08 23.03 -14.71
C PHE A 265 -19.36 23.82 -13.42
N GLY A 266 -20.28 24.78 -13.47
CA GLY A 266 -20.75 25.54 -12.30
C GLY A 266 -19.61 26.04 -11.40
N LYS A 267 -19.57 25.54 -10.15
CA LYS A 267 -18.56 25.87 -9.14
C LYS A 267 -17.49 24.79 -8.96
N ALA A 268 -17.24 23.96 -9.98
CA ALA A 268 -16.32 22.82 -9.88
C ALA A 268 -14.93 23.20 -9.36
N TYR A 269 -14.33 24.31 -9.83
CA TYR A 269 -13.01 24.75 -9.35
C TYR A 269 -13.04 25.21 -7.87
N VAL A 270 -14.20 25.64 -7.34
CA VAL A 270 -14.35 25.93 -5.91
C VAL A 270 -14.50 24.63 -5.12
N THR A 271 -15.29 23.69 -5.61
CA THR A 271 -15.56 22.42 -4.92
C THR A 271 -14.34 21.49 -4.90
N HIS A 272 -13.58 21.42 -6.00
CA HIS A 272 -12.49 20.46 -6.19
C HIS A 272 -11.11 21.07 -6.01
N LEU A 273 -10.99 22.39 -6.18
CA LEU A 273 -9.74 23.12 -6.10
C LEU A 273 -9.80 24.31 -5.13
N ASP A 274 -10.75 24.34 -4.19
CA ASP A 274 -10.88 25.36 -3.13
C ASP A 274 -10.97 26.82 -3.64
N GLY A 275 -11.17 27.01 -4.94
CA GLY A 275 -11.09 28.33 -5.58
C GLY A 275 -9.65 28.84 -5.79
N VAL A 276 -8.64 28.05 -5.44
CA VAL A 276 -7.23 28.42 -5.51
C VAL A 276 -6.60 27.77 -6.74
N VAL A 277 -6.36 28.59 -7.77
CA VAL A 277 -5.70 28.20 -9.01
C VAL A 277 -4.69 29.26 -9.45
N SER A 278 -3.69 28.85 -10.22
CA SER A 278 -2.70 29.73 -10.83
C SER A 278 -3.35 30.71 -11.82
N PRO A 279 -2.69 31.85 -12.11
CA PRO A 279 -3.18 32.80 -13.10
C PRO A 279 -3.41 32.17 -14.49
N ALA A 280 -2.55 31.23 -14.88
CA ALA A 280 -2.68 30.50 -16.14
C ALA A 280 -3.95 29.62 -16.19
N THR A 281 -4.18 28.80 -15.16
CA THR A 281 -5.39 27.97 -15.07
C THR A 281 -6.65 28.85 -15.02
N ALA A 282 -6.62 29.94 -14.24
CA ALA A 282 -7.73 30.90 -14.17
C ALA A 282 -8.07 31.53 -15.53
N GLN A 283 -7.04 31.96 -16.27
CA GLN A 283 -7.22 32.55 -17.60
C GLN A 283 -7.87 31.54 -18.56
N LEU A 284 -7.37 30.31 -18.61
CA LEU A 284 -7.92 29.25 -19.46
C LEU A 284 -9.39 28.96 -19.13
N LEU A 285 -9.73 28.84 -17.84
CA LEU A 285 -11.12 28.62 -17.40
C LEU A 285 -12.04 29.78 -17.82
N ASN A 286 -11.58 31.03 -17.69
CA ASN A 286 -12.35 32.22 -18.03
C ASN A 286 -12.56 32.38 -19.55
N SER A 287 -11.58 31.98 -20.36
CA SER A 287 -11.68 32.04 -21.82
C SER A 287 -12.37 30.82 -22.45
N SER A 288 -12.76 29.83 -21.65
CA SER A 288 -13.34 28.58 -22.16
C SER A 288 -14.77 28.75 -22.68
N PRO A 289 -15.08 28.25 -23.89
CA PRO A 289 -16.38 28.46 -24.54
C PRO A 289 -17.51 27.57 -24.00
N ASP A 290 -17.17 26.41 -23.42
CA ASP A 290 -18.13 25.40 -22.97
C ASP A 290 -17.64 24.63 -21.72
N ASP A 291 -18.56 23.86 -21.12
CA ASP A 291 -18.27 23.10 -19.90
C ASP A 291 -17.32 21.92 -20.14
N ALA A 292 -17.31 21.32 -21.34
CA ALA A 292 -16.41 20.21 -21.66
C ALA A 292 -14.94 20.68 -21.61
N THR A 293 -14.67 21.84 -22.20
CA THR A 293 -13.36 22.49 -22.19
C THR A 293 -12.95 22.87 -20.76
N ARG A 294 -13.88 23.42 -19.97
CA ARG A 294 -13.61 23.77 -18.56
C ARG A 294 -13.28 22.55 -17.71
N TRP A 295 -14.00 21.45 -17.89
CA TRP A 295 -13.70 20.19 -17.21
C TRP A 295 -12.34 19.64 -17.62
N LEU A 296 -12.00 19.65 -18.91
CA LEU A 296 -10.69 19.20 -19.38
C LEU A 296 -9.58 20.05 -18.75
N ILE A 297 -9.70 21.38 -18.76
CA ILE A 297 -8.74 22.28 -18.12
C ILE A 297 -8.60 21.97 -16.64
N LEU A 298 -9.71 21.83 -15.91
CA LEU A 298 -9.68 21.51 -14.49
C LEU A 298 -8.97 20.18 -14.24
N LEU A 299 -9.36 19.10 -14.93
CA LEU A 299 -8.80 17.76 -14.71
C LEU A 299 -7.33 17.63 -15.14
N ALA A 300 -6.90 18.40 -16.15
CA ALA A 300 -5.52 18.44 -16.63
C ALA A 300 -4.63 19.46 -15.90
N SER A 301 -5.21 20.34 -15.08
CA SER A 301 -4.48 21.41 -14.40
C SER A 301 -3.47 20.86 -13.39
N PRO A 302 -2.33 21.55 -13.18
CA PRO A 302 -1.38 21.21 -12.11
C PRO A 302 -2.09 21.10 -10.75
N GLU A 303 -3.01 22.00 -10.45
CA GLU A 303 -3.74 22.03 -9.18
C GLU A 303 -4.55 20.76 -8.94
N PHE A 304 -5.15 20.18 -10.00
CA PHE A 304 -5.90 18.93 -9.87
C PHE A 304 -4.99 17.70 -9.75
N GLN A 305 -3.72 17.79 -10.16
CA GLN A 305 -2.73 16.73 -9.93
C GLN A 305 -2.24 16.69 -8.48
N LEU A 306 -2.49 17.72 -7.67
CA LEU A 306 -1.95 17.85 -6.32
C LEU A 306 -2.99 17.53 -5.24
N LYS A 307 -2.55 16.99 -4.09
CA LYS A 307 -3.36 16.70 -2.90
C LYS A 307 -2.74 17.35 -1.67
#